data_AF-A0A6J2M8S4-F1
#
_entry.id   AF-A0A6J2M8S4-F1
#
_cell.length_a   1.000
_cell.length_b   1.000
_cell.length_c   1.000
_cell.angle_alpha   90.00
_cell.angle_beta   90.00
_cell.angle_gamma   90.00
#
_symmetry.space_group_name_H-M   'P 1'
#
loop_
_entity.id
_entity.type
_entity.pdbx_description
1 polymer ?
#
loop_
_entity_poly.entity_id
_entity_poly.type
_entity_poly.pdbx_seq_one_letter_code
_entity_poly.pdbx_strand_id
1 'polypeptide(L)'
;MPPRNWNPTTVVQAVLWILLGLWPWPEPGTASLPFLMDSVIQALAELEQKAPVTKASHTASVWQLSAQDPGPHDPLHHFLLDGQSLRATKLDLLALSPELRGLIEEAARHDVRGRQEYGVVLAPDGSTVAVEPLLAGLKAGLQRQRVINLPLDSTATPPGAGATFPDVGAVVPDVRATSPGLRDASPDVSSTDVGAMSLNVRATDPNMGAIFPDVRDSSSDVQVTSLDNQTSSLDAKAKSPTTVDSLLVVTLARDLGLTFLQGPQTQSHPGLGAEGCWDQLSNPRNFTLLDPGASLLTTAFLNGALDGVLLGDYLSRAPEPRPPLSHLLSQYYGAGVAGDPGFRSNFRRQNGAALTSAPALIQQVWGTLILLQRLEPAHPQLQGMSQEQLAQVATLATKEYTEAFLGCPAIHPRCRWGAAPYRGRPKPLRLPLGFLYVHHTYLPASPCTAFERCAAKMRSMQRFHQDTQGWDDIGYSFVVGSDGYVYEGRGWHWVGAHTLGHNSRGFGVAIVGNYTAELPADAALSTVRDVLPRCAVRAGLLRPDYAVLGHRQLVRTECPGDALFHLLSTWPHFDANVKPRIARRASRISKKKLPPVTLPATGLQ
;
A
#
# COMPACT_ATOMS: atom_id res chain seq x y z
N MET A 1 -36.63 -41.24 -32.15
CA MET A 1 -36.20 -39.91 -31.67
C MET A 1 -36.03 -39.00 -32.88
N PRO A 2 -36.72 -37.86 -32.98
CA PRO A 2 -36.52 -36.92 -34.07
C PRO A 2 -35.28 -36.04 -33.82
N PRO A 3 -34.72 -35.41 -34.87
CA PRO A 3 -33.53 -34.58 -34.76
C PRO A 3 -33.88 -33.23 -34.14
N ARG A 4 -33.04 -32.75 -33.20
CA ARG A 4 -33.17 -31.41 -32.63
C ARG A 4 -32.76 -30.37 -33.67
N ASN A 5 -33.72 -29.52 -34.05
CA ASN A 5 -33.50 -28.27 -34.77
C ASN A 5 -32.53 -27.37 -33.99
N TRP A 6 -31.46 -26.93 -34.64
CA TRP A 6 -30.61 -25.86 -34.13
C TRP A 6 -31.21 -24.53 -34.57
N ASN A 7 -31.47 -23.65 -33.61
CA ASN A 7 -32.03 -22.34 -33.85
C ASN A 7 -30.92 -21.41 -34.36
N PRO A 8 -30.98 -20.86 -35.58
CA PRO A 8 -29.87 -20.10 -36.18
C PRO A 8 -29.54 -18.79 -35.45
N THR A 9 -30.44 -18.27 -34.63
CA THR A 9 -30.23 -17.07 -33.80
C THR A 9 -29.23 -17.28 -32.66
N THR A 10 -29.11 -18.49 -32.12
CA THR A 10 -28.20 -18.78 -31.00
C THR A 10 -26.74 -18.90 -31.45
N VAL A 11 -26.53 -19.37 -32.69
CA VAL A 11 -25.18 -19.45 -33.30
C VAL A 11 -24.70 -18.07 -33.72
N VAL A 12 -25.58 -17.19 -34.23
CA VAL A 12 -25.22 -15.82 -34.60
C VAL A 12 -24.88 -14.97 -33.37
N GLN A 13 -25.58 -15.14 -32.24
CA GLN A 13 -25.19 -14.47 -30.99
C GLN A 13 -23.84 -14.98 -30.47
N ALA A 14 -23.60 -16.30 -30.45
CA ALA A 14 -22.31 -16.86 -30.00
C ALA A 14 -21.12 -16.42 -30.85
N VAL A 15 -21.31 -16.25 -32.17
CA VAL A 15 -20.27 -15.72 -33.08
C VAL A 15 -20.07 -14.21 -32.91
N LEU A 16 -21.13 -13.46 -32.56
CA LEU A 16 -21.04 -12.02 -32.26
C LEU A 16 -20.29 -11.76 -30.94
N TRP A 17 -20.43 -12.64 -29.93
CA TRP A 17 -19.67 -12.59 -28.68
C TRP A 17 -18.17 -12.84 -28.86
N ILE A 18 -17.77 -13.64 -29.86
CA ILE A 18 -16.35 -13.89 -30.18
C ILE A 18 -15.74 -12.71 -30.94
N LEU A 19 -16.52 -12.00 -31.76
CA LEU A 19 -16.05 -10.87 -32.56
C LEU A 19 -16.02 -9.53 -31.79
N LEU A 20 -16.84 -9.36 -30.75
CA LEU A 20 -16.86 -8.15 -29.90
C LEU A 20 -15.86 -8.19 -28.73
N GLY A 21 -15.29 -9.35 -28.41
CA GLY A 21 -14.24 -9.52 -27.38
C GLY A 21 -12.80 -9.30 -27.89
N LEU A 22 -12.62 -8.99 -29.16
CA LEU A 22 -11.32 -8.77 -29.81
C LEU A 22 -11.14 -7.30 -30.14
N TRP A 23 -11.08 -6.43 -29.13
CA TRP A 23 -10.28 -5.23 -29.30
C TRP A 23 -8.82 -5.70 -29.31
N PRO A 24 -8.05 -5.55 -30.40
CA PRO A 24 -6.64 -5.92 -30.38
C PRO A 24 -5.97 -4.99 -29.37
N TRP A 25 -5.59 -5.56 -28.22
CA TRP A 25 -4.63 -4.91 -27.35
C TRP A 25 -3.33 -4.78 -28.14
N PRO A 26 -2.61 -3.65 -28.03
CA PRO A 26 -1.27 -3.56 -28.60
C PRO A 26 -0.45 -4.76 -28.14
N GLU A 27 0.32 -5.36 -29.05
CA GLU A 27 1.27 -6.41 -28.70
C GLU A 27 2.20 -5.87 -27.60
N PRO A 28 2.40 -6.62 -26.49
CA PRO A 28 3.24 -6.17 -25.38
C PRO A 28 4.65 -5.82 -25.86
N GLY A 29 5.07 -4.59 -25.59
CA GLY A 29 6.40 -4.08 -25.96
C GLY A 29 6.43 -3.17 -27.20
N THR A 30 5.29 -2.66 -27.65
CA THR A 30 5.24 -1.66 -28.75
C THR A 30 5.36 -0.21 -28.29
N ALA A 31 5.06 0.11 -27.02
CA ALA A 31 5.41 1.40 -26.43
C ALA A 31 6.91 1.68 -26.58
N SER A 32 7.30 2.91 -26.91
CA SER A 32 8.71 3.32 -26.98
C SER A 32 9.26 3.73 -25.61
N LEU A 33 8.40 4.04 -24.63
CA LEU A 33 8.76 4.54 -23.29
C LEU A 33 8.56 3.51 -22.16
N PRO A 34 9.41 3.53 -21.12
CA PRO A 34 9.26 2.67 -19.96
C PRO A 34 7.99 2.97 -19.17
N PHE A 35 7.37 1.93 -18.58
CA PHE A 35 6.18 2.06 -17.72
C PHE A 35 6.55 2.59 -16.33
N LEU A 36 6.78 3.90 -16.25
CA LEU A 36 7.09 4.63 -15.03
C LEU A 36 5.93 5.54 -14.64
N MET A 37 5.67 5.69 -13.34
CA MET A 37 4.71 6.68 -12.83
C MET A 37 5.09 8.11 -13.26
N ASP A 38 6.38 8.41 -13.35
CA ASP A 38 6.86 9.70 -13.85
C ASP A 38 6.39 9.99 -15.29
N SER A 39 6.25 8.97 -16.13
CA SER A 39 5.69 9.12 -17.48
C SER A 39 4.19 9.45 -17.46
N VAL A 40 3.44 8.87 -16.52
CA VAL A 40 2.02 9.21 -16.29
C VAL A 40 1.89 10.65 -15.81
N ILE A 41 2.74 11.07 -14.87
CA ILE A 41 2.81 12.45 -14.35
C ILE A 41 3.15 13.43 -15.48
N GLN A 42 4.10 13.08 -16.35
CA GLN A 42 4.48 13.90 -17.49
C GLN A 42 3.33 14.05 -18.49
N ALA A 43 2.61 12.97 -18.81
CA ALA A 43 1.46 13.04 -19.70
C ALA A 43 0.34 13.92 -19.12
N LEU A 44 0.06 13.82 -17.81
CA LEU A 44 -0.87 14.73 -17.12
C LEU A 44 -0.41 16.18 -17.25
N ALA A 45 0.87 16.46 -17.01
CA ALA A 45 1.41 17.81 -17.09
C ALA A 45 1.27 18.42 -18.50
N GLU A 46 1.51 17.63 -19.56
CA GLU A 46 1.34 18.09 -20.95
C GLU A 46 -0.12 18.40 -21.29
N LEU A 47 -1.07 17.59 -20.80
CA LEU A 47 -2.51 17.85 -20.97
C LEU A 47 -2.94 19.10 -20.19
N GLU A 48 -2.48 19.25 -18.95
CA GLU A 48 -2.80 20.36 -18.06
C GLU A 48 -2.22 21.69 -18.55
N GLN A 49 -1.02 21.71 -19.13
CA GLN A 49 -0.42 22.93 -19.71
C GLN A 49 -1.22 23.49 -20.89
N LYS A 50 -1.92 22.63 -21.63
CA LYS A 50 -2.69 23.01 -22.82
C LYS A 50 -4.13 23.39 -22.50
N ALA A 51 -4.57 23.20 -21.25
CA ALA A 51 -5.89 23.57 -20.77
C ALA A 51 -5.79 24.72 -19.74
N PRO A 52 -6.78 25.63 -19.65
CA PRO A 52 -6.83 26.59 -18.56
C PRO A 52 -7.07 25.87 -17.23
N VAL A 53 -6.20 26.08 -16.22
CA VAL A 53 -6.24 25.46 -14.88
C VAL A 53 -7.58 25.73 -14.19
N THR A 54 -8.50 24.79 -14.38
CA THR A 54 -9.88 24.82 -13.89
C THR A 54 -10.30 23.43 -13.47
N LYS A 55 -11.30 23.31 -12.61
CA LYS A 55 -11.91 22.02 -12.26
C LYS A 55 -12.32 21.20 -13.51
N ALA A 56 -12.85 21.86 -14.54
CA ALA A 56 -13.20 21.23 -15.81
C ALA A 56 -11.96 20.68 -16.56
N SER A 57 -10.83 21.40 -16.53
CA SER A 57 -9.58 20.94 -17.15
C SER A 57 -8.96 19.72 -16.46
N HIS A 58 -9.02 19.64 -15.13
CA HIS A 58 -8.49 18.49 -14.39
C HIS A 58 -9.33 17.25 -14.69
N THR A 59 -10.66 17.38 -14.64
CA THR A 59 -11.54 16.25 -14.98
C THR A 59 -11.41 15.87 -16.46
N ALA A 60 -11.26 16.84 -17.37
CA ALA A 60 -11.00 16.56 -18.77
C ALA A 60 -9.66 15.84 -18.99
N SER A 61 -8.60 16.22 -18.26
CA SER A 61 -7.28 15.58 -18.36
C SER A 61 -7.31 14.13 -17.86
N VAL A 62 -7.94 13.87 -16.71
CA VAL A 62 -8.12 12.50 -16.19
C VAL A 62 -9.03 11.69 -17.11
N TRP A 63 -10.13 12.28 -17.56
CA TRP A 63 -11.02 11.63 -18.50
C TRP A 63 -10.28 11.28 -19.77
N GLN A 64 -9.43 12.15 -20.31
CA GLN A 64 -8.67 11.87 -21.52
C GLN A 64 -7.66 10.73 -21.35
N LEU A 65 -7.00 10.63 -20.19
CA LEU A 65 -6.13 9.49 -19.89
C LEU A 65 -6.90 8.19 -19.67
N SER A 66 -8.11 8.26 -19.11
CA SER A 66 -8.98 7.11 -18.85
C SER A 66 -9.86 6.73 -20.05
N ALA A 67 -10.05 7.64 -21.02
CA ALA A 67 -10.95 7.51 -22.15
C ALA A 67 -10.31 6.69 -23.25
N GLN A 68 -10.34 5.38 -23.06
CA GLN A 68 -10.84 4.54 -24.12
C GLN A 68 -12.12 3.91 -23.59
N ASP A 69 -13.26 4.41 -24.08
CA ASP A 69 -14.64 3.97 -23.84
C ASP A 69 -14.66 2.75 -22.92
N PRO A 70 -14.94 2.91 -21.58
CA PRO A 70 -15.23 1.73 -20.78
C PRO A 70 -16.30 1.04 -21.60
N GLY A 71 -16.02 -0.18 -22.08
CA GLY A 71 -16.90 -0.78 -23.10
C GLY A 71 -18.35 -0.71 -22.63
N PRO A 72 -19.34 -0.96 -23.50
CA PRO A 72 -20.77 -0.88 -23.16
C PRO A 72 -21.27 -1.77 -21.99
N HIS A 73 -20.36 -2.32 -21.17
CA HIS A 73 -20.47 -3.28 -20.10
C HIS A 73 -19.96 -2.82 -18.71
N ASP A 74 -19.57 -1.55 -18.48
CA ASP A 74 -19.43 -1.03 -17.09
C ASP A 74 -20.49 0.02 -16.75
N PRO A 75 -21.74 -0.41 -16.46
CA PRO A 75 -22.82 0.50 -16.14
C PRO A 75 -22.66 1.21 -14.81
N LEU A 76 -21.83 0.72 -13.87
CA LEU A 76 -21.55 1.45 -12.64
C LEU A 76 -20.69 2.68 -12.97
N HIS A 77 -19.58 2.50 -13.68
CA HIS A 77 -18.74 3.63 -14.08
C HIS A 77 -19.53 4.64 -14.91
N HIS A 78 -20.34 4.20 -15.86
CA HIS A 78 -21.15 5.10 -16.68
C HIS A 78 -22.23 5.83 -15.85
N PHE A 79 -22.97 5.11 -15.00
CA PHE A 79 -24.01 5.69 -14.15
C PHE A 79 -23.46 6.74 -13.18
N LEU A 80 -22.29 6.44 -12.59
CA LEU A 80 -21.68 7.27 -11.56
C LEU A 80 -20.87 8.42 -12.11
N LEU A 81 -20.10 8.17 -13.17
CA LEU A 81 -19.09 9.11 -13.62
C LEU A 81 -19.45 9.82 -14.93
N ASP A 82 -20.33 9.26 -15.77
CA ASP A 82 -20.64 9.79 -17.11
C ASP A 82 -22.07 10.36 -17.21
N GLY A 83 -23.03 9.83 -16.44
CA GLY A 83 -24.44 10.27 -16.44
C GLY A 83 -24.70 11.72 -15.99
N GLN A 84 -23.71 12.41 -15.42
CA GLN A 84 -23.83 13.79 -14.97
C GLN A 84 -23.16 14.85 -15.88
N SER A 85 -22.76 14.49 -17.10
CA SER A 85 -22.36 15.44 -18.15
C SER A 85 -21.35 16.51 -17.68
N LEU A 86 -20.07 16.19 -17.73
CA LEU A 86 -19.12 17.25 -18.06
C LEU A 86 -19.16 17.41 -19.58
N ARG A 87 -19.67 18.56 -20.04
CA ARG A 87 -19.20 19.22 -21.26
C ARG A 87 -17.70 19.52 -21.08
N ALA A 88 -16.88 18.51 -20.83
CA ALA A 88 -15.45 18.61 -20.91
C ALA A 88 -15.20 18.93 -22.38
N THR A 89 -14.67 20.12 -22.65
CA THR A 89 -14.00 20.40 -23.92
C THR A 89 -13.06 19.23 -24.12
N LYS A 90 -13.36 18.38 -25.12
CA LYS A 90 -12.54 17.22 -25.45
C LYS A 90 -11.14 17.79 -25.75
N LEU A 91 -10.24 17.69 -24.77
CA LEU A 91 -8.84 17.94 -25.00
C LEU A 91 -8.42 16.95 -26.09
N ASP A 92 -7.51 17.34 -26.96
CA ASP A 92 -7.12 16.44 -28.05
C ASP A 92 -6.01 15.51 -27.55
N LEU A 93 -6.16 14.17 -27.63
CA LEU A 93 -5.02 13.27 -27.38
C LEU A 93 -3.88 13.55 -28.38
N LEU A 94 -4.18 14.19 -29.53
CA LEU A 94 -3.17 14.74 -30.44
C LEU A 94 -2.23 15.75 -29.78
N ALA A 95 -2.61 16.28 -28.61
CA ALA A 95 -1.79 17.14 -27.80
C ALA A 95 -0.62 16.42 -27.12
N LEU A 96 -0.70 15.12 -26.85
CA LEU A 96 0.44 14.37 -26.31
C LEU A 96 1.45 14.08 -27.42
N SER A 97 2.73 14.04 -27.05
CA SER A 97 3.75 13.42 -27.92
C SER A 97 3.32 12.00 -28.32
N PRO A 98 3.63 11.53 -29.54
CA PRO A 98 3.27 10.18 -29.99
C PRO A 98 3.71 9.10 -29.01
N GLU A 99 4.88 9.29 -28.39
CA GLU A 99 5.47 8.37 -27.43
C GLU A 99 4.68 8.31 -26.12
N LEU A 100 4.32 9.46 -25.54
CA LEU A 100 3.51 9.50 -24.31
C LEU A 100 2.09 9.00 -24.56
N ARG A 101 1.53 9.28 -25.74
CA ARG A 101 0.21 8.80 -26.11
C ARG A 101 0.15 7.27 -26.14
N GLY A 102 1.09 6.62 -26.81
CA GLY A 102 1.16 5.16 -26.84
C GLY A 102 1.33 4.56 -25.44
N LEU A 103 2.18 5.16 -24.61
CA LEU A 103 2.36 4.71 -23.23
C LEU A 103 1.06 4.82 -22.41
N ILE A 104 0.33 5.92 -22.53
CA ILE A 104 -0.93 6.11 -21.81
C ILE A 104 -2.01 5.16 -22.32
N GLU A 105 -2.11 4.96 -23.63
CA GLU A 105 -3.06 4.03 -24.22
C GLU A 105 -2.85 2.59 -23.70
N GLU A 106 -1.61 2.19 -23.47
CA GLU A 106 -1.27 0.89 -22.87
C GLU A 106 -1.43 0.88 -21.34
N ALA A 107 -1.12 1.98 -20.64
CA ALA A 107 -1.15 2.05 -19.19
C ALA A 107 -2.57 2.25 -18.62
N ALA A 108 -3.47 2.88 -19.37
CA ALA A 108 -4.78 3.31 -18.88
C ALA A 108 -5.79 2.18 -18.67
N ARG A 109 -5.51 0.96 -19.14
CA ARG A 109 -6.37 -0.22 -19.01
C ARG A 109 -5.66 -1.32 -18.24
N HIS A 110 -6.18 -1.63 -17.07
CA HIS A 110 -5.72 -2.73 -16.23
C HIS A 110 -6.36 -4.04 -16.67
N ASP A 111 -5.54 -5.09 -16.77
CA ASP A 111 -6.01 -6.45 -17.04
C ASP A 111 -4.96 -7.46 -16.57
N VAL A 112 -5.39 -8.68 -16.26
CA VAL A 112 -4.51 -9.80 -15.90
C VAL A 112 -4.78 -10.96 -16.84
N ARG A 113 -3.78 -11.35 -17.63
CA ARG A 113 -3.86 -12.49 -18.56
C ARG A 113 -2.78 -13.51 -18.26
N GLY A 114 -3.22 -14.66 -17.75
CA GLY A 114 -2.30 -15.69 -17.28
C GLY A 114 -1.43 -15.13 -16.15
N ARG A 115 -0.13 -14.97 -16.41
CA ARG A 115 0.83 -14.39 -15.44
C ARG A 115 1.21 -12.95 -15.74
N GLN A 116 0.75 -12.37 -16.85
CA GLN A 116 1.08 -10.99 -17.19
C GLN A 116 -0.02 -10.07 -16.68
N GLU A 117 0.39 -8.95 -16.10
CA GLU A 117 -0.50 -7.90 -15.68
C GLU A 117 -0.16 -6.61 -16.45
N TYR A 118 -1.20 -6.01 -17.01
CA TYR A 118 -1.15 -4.86 -17.92
C TYR A 118 -1.75 -3.63 -17.23
N GLY A 119 -1.50 -2.44 -17.77
CA GLY A 119 -2.01 -1.19 -17.19
C GLY A 119 -1.34 -0.79 -15.88
N VAL A 120 -0.14 -1.29 -15.63
CA VAL A 120 0.63 -1.03 -14.40
C VAL A 120 1.91 -0.25 -14.69
N VAL A 121 2.37 0.51 -13.71
CA VAL A 121 3.61 1.29 -13.78
C VAL A 121 4.45 1.11 -12.51
N LEU A 122 5.77 1.27 -12.64
CA LEU A 122 6.70 1.32 -11.51
C LEU A 122 6.73 2.74 -10.93
N ALA A 123 6.43 2.86 -9.64
CA ALA A 123 6.51 4.12 -8.91
C ALA A 123 7.92 4.37 -8.32
N PRO A 124 8.31 5.64 -8.06
CA PRO A 124 9.59 6.01 -7.46
C PRO A 124 9.89 5.36 -6.10
N ASP A 125 8.86 5.01 -5.35
CA ASP A 125 8.96 4.29 -4.08
C ASP A 125 9.18 2.78 -4.25
N GLY A 126 9.33 2.30 -5.49
CA GLY A 126 9.55 0.90 -5.83
C GLY A 126 8.28 0.06 -5.91
N SER A 127 7.11 0.60 -5.57
CA SER A 127 5.83 -0.12 -5.71
C SER A 127 5.39 -0.22 -7.17
N THR A 128 4.56 -1.21 -7.48
CA THR A 128 3.83 -1.28 -8.74
C THR A 128 2.41 -0.76 -8.53
N VAL A 129 1.88 0.03 -9.46
CA VAL A 129 0.58 0.69 -9.36
C VAL A 129 -0.21 0.50 -10.65
N ALA A 130 -1.45 0.02 -10.56
CA ALA A 130 -2.38 0.03 -11.68
C ALA A 130 -2.93 1.44 -11.91
N VAL A 131 -2.81 1.94 -13.14
CA VAL A 131 -3.15 3.34 -13.45
C VAL A 131 -4.66 3.55 -13.56
N GLU A 132 -5.40 2.58 -14.11
CA GLU A 132 -6.85 2.67 -14.26
C GLU A 132 -7.60 2.99 -12.95
N PRO A 133 -7.48 2.19 -11.87
CA PRO A 133 -8.20 2.48 -10.62
C PRO A 133 -7.69 3.76 -9.92
N LEU A 134 -6.43 4.16 -10.13
CA LEU A 134 -5.91 5.44 -9.68
C LEU A 134 -6.63 6.61 -10.36
N LEU A 135 -6.72 6.58 -11.70
CA LEU A 135 -7.41 7.62 -12.47
C LEU A 135 -8.91 7.66 -12.16
N ALA A 136 -9.56 6.51 -11.97
CA ALA A 136 -10.96 6.43 -11.56
C ALA A 136 -11.21 7.17 -10.24
N GLY A 137 -10.34 6.98 -9.24
CA GLY A 137 -10.43 7.67 -7.95
C GLY A 137 -10.20 9.18 -8.04
N LEU A 138 -9.24 9.62 -8.86
CA LEU A 138 -9.03 11.05 -9.14
C LEU A 138 -10.26 11.66 -9.83
N LYS A 139 -10.84 10.99 -10.83
CA LYS A 139 -12.06 11.44 -11.54
C LYS A 139 -13.22 11.58 -10.56
N ALA A 140 -13.47 10.57 -9.73
CA ALA A 140 -14.54 10.57 -8.73
C ALA A 140 -14.34 11.68 -7.67
N GLY A 141 -13.12 11.86 -7.15
CA GLY A 141 -12.81 12.92 -6.19
C GLY A 141 -12.98 14.34 -6.75
N LEU A 142 -12.84 14.50 -8.07
CA LEU A 142 -13.13 15.78 -8.72
C LEU A 142 -14.64 16.03 -8.87
N GLN A 143 -15.49 15.01 -8.88
CA GLN A 143 -16.94 15.18 -8.99
C GLN A 143 -17.54 15.81 -7.72
N ARG A 144 -18.69 16.47 -7.87
CA ARG A 144 -19.37 17.14 -6.73
C ARG A 144 -20.26 16.19 -5.95
N GLN A 145 -20.78 15.14 -6.59
CA GLN A 145 -21.74 14.24 -5.97
C GLN A 145 -21.06 12.96 -5.51
N ARG A 146 -20.84 12.88 -4.19
CA ARG A 146 -20.15 11.75 -3.56
C ARG A 146 -21.12 10.66 -3.11
N VAL A 147 -22.27 11.05 -2.56
CA VAL A 147 -23.24 10.14 -1.92
C VAL A 147 -24.43 9.85 -2.83
N ILE A 148 -24.83 8.59 -2.87
CA ILE A 148 -25.95 8.08 -3.67
C ILE A 148 -26.91 7.38 -2.74
N ASN A 149 -28.20 7.71 -2.80
CA ASN A 149 -29.21 7.10 -1.96
C ASN A 149 -29.72 5.78 -2.56
N LEU A 150 -29.97 4.79 -1.70
CA LEU A 150 -30.60 3.52 -1.98
C LEU A 150 -31.91 3.47 -1.18
N PRO A 151 -33.10 3.28 -1.80
CA PRO A 151 -33.33 2.96 -3.21
C PRO A 151 -33.12 4.14 -4.16
N LEU A 152 -32.74 3.84 -5.41
CA LEU A 152 -32.86 4.82 -6.50
C LEU A 152 -34.36 5.07 -6.65
N ASP A 153 -34.83 6.30 -6.42
CA ASP A 153 -36.25 6.62 -6.54
C ASP A 153 -36.79 6.14 -7.91
N SER A 154 -37.83 5.30 -7.91
CA SER A 154 -38.44 4.67 -9.10
C SER A 154 -39.16 5.66 -10.05
N THR A 155 -38.82 6.95 -10.04
CA THR A 155 -39.50 7.99 -10.82
C THR A 155 -38.57 8.93 -11.59
N ALA A 156 -37.33 8.53 -11.85
CA ALA A 156 -36.49 9.22 -12.82
C ALA A 156 -36.66 8.62 -14.22
N THR A 157 -37.69 9.09 -14.94
CA THR A 157 -37.75 9.03 -16.41
C THR A 157 -36.45 9.63 -16.99
N PRO A 158 -35.84 9.07 -18.05
CA PRO A 158 -34.61 9.61 -18.61
C PRO A 158 -34.84 11.07 -19.04
N PRO A 159 -33.88 12.00 -18.81
CA PRO A 159 -34.10 13.41 -19.05
C PRO A 159 -34.14 13.69 -20.56
N GLY A 160 -35.35 13.65 -21.10
CA GLY A 160 -35.73 14.21 -22.39
C GLY A 160 -36.84 15.23 -22.17
N ALA A 161 -36.64 16.41 -22.74
CA ALA A 161 -37.54 17.57 -22.78
C ALA A 161 -37.67 18.37 -21.48
N GLY A 162 -37.30 19.66 -21.59
CA GLY A 162 -37.08 20.55 -20.47
C GLY A 162 -38.33 21.00 -19.72
N ALA A 163 -38.12 21.35 -18.46
CA ALA A 163 -38.90 22.35 -17.75
C ALA A 163 -38.08 22.86 -16.56
N THR A 164 -38.28 24.15 -16.29
CA THR A 164 -37.70 25.05 -15.29
C THR A 164 -37.75 24.57 -13.84
N PHE A 165 -36.67 24.87 -13.10
CA PHE A 165 -36.50 24.67 -11.66
C PHE A 165 -37.54 25.41 -10.81
N PRO A 166 -38.02 24.80 -9.71
CA PRO A 166 -38.42 25.54 -8.52
C PRO A 166 -37.34 25.47 -7.44
N ASP A 167 -37.12 26.63 -6.82
CA ASP A 167 -36.28 26.88 -5.66
C ASP A 167 -37.01 26.39 -4.38
N VAL A 168 -36.37 25.52 -3.59
CA VAL A 168 -36.79 25.22 -2.21
C VAL A 168 -35.55 24.86 -1.38
N GLY A 169 -35.19 25.75 -0.45
CA GLY A 169 -34.30 25.44 0.65
C GLY A 169 -35.02 24.68 1.77
N ALA A 170 -34.30 23.79 2.45
CA ALA A 170 -34.46 23.53 3.88
C ALA A 170 -33.35 22.58 4.41
N VAL A 171 -32.56 23.13 5.34
CA VAL A 171 -32.17 22.55 6.64
C VAL A 171 -31.44 21.19 6.65
N VAL A 172 -30.13 21.26 6.87
CA VAL A 172 -29.29 20.15 7.37
C VAL A 172 -29.09 20.35 8.88
N PRO A 173 -29.29 19.32 9.74
CA PRO A 173 -28.88 19.40 11.14
C PRO A 173 -27.37 19.19 11.26
N ASP A 174 -26.75 20.14 11.95
CA ASP A 174 -25.32 20.25 12.22
C ASP A 174 -24.86 19.14 13.20
N VAL A 175 -23.97 18.25 12.75
CA VAL A 175 -23.24 17.33 13.64
C VAL A 175 -21.76 17.68 13.55
N ARG A 176 -21.34 18.45 14.54
CA ARG A 176 -20.01 18.97 14.77
C ARG A 176 -19.06 17.84 15.19
N ALA A 177 -18.16 17.43 14.32
CA ALA A 177 -16.96 16.68 14.71
C ALA A 177 -15.82 17.68 14.94
N THR A 178 -15.47 17.89 16.21
CA THR A 178 -14.35 18.72 16.65
C THR A 178 -13.01 18.08 16.23
N SER A 179 -12.24 18.80 15.42
CA SER A 179 -10.78 18.63 15.31
C SER A 179 -10.09 19.77 16.08
N PRO A 180 -8.97 19.56 16.80
CA PRO A 180 -8.24 20.63 17.48
C PRO A 180 -7.56 21.54 16.46
N GLY A 181 -7.61 22.85 16.72
CA GLY A 181 -7.39 23.89 15.73
C GLY A 181 -5.94 24.20 15.36
N LEU A 182 -5.77 24.59 14.10
CA LEU A 182 -4.76 25.55 13.66
C LEU A 182 -5.22 26.96 14.08
N ARG A 183 -4.33 27.72 14.73
CA ARG A 183 -4.46 29.18 14.80
C ARG A 183 -3.54 29.78 13.76
N ASP A 184 -4.13 30.51 12.83
CA ASP A 184 -3.45 31.40 11.90
C ASP A 184 -2.90 32.63 12.64
N ALA A 185 -1.69 33.02 12.27
CA ALA A 185 -1.27 34.41 12.27
C ALA A 185 -0.31 34.62 11.08
N SER A 186 -0.68 35.57 10.24
CA SER A 186 0.07 36.11 9.09
C SER A 186 0.21 37.63 9.32
N PRO A 187 0.94 38.40 8.48
CA PRO A 187 2.39 38.38 8.23
C PRO A 187 3.03 39.74 8.58
N ASP A 188 4.37 39.86 8.59
CA ASP A 188 5.11 41.01 8.01
C ASP A 188 6.65 40.95 8.19
N VAL A 189 7.34 41.08 7.04
CA VAL A 189 8.53 41.91 6.71
C VAL A 189 9.91 41.75 7.41
N SER A 190 10.90 41.45 6.54
CA SER A 190 12.32 41.88 6.47
C SER A 190 13.48 41.17 7.21
N SER A 191 14.37 40.63 6.38
CA SER A 191 15.84 40.79 6.31
C SER A 191 16.79 40.28 7.41
N THR A 192 17.82 39.59 6.88
CA THR A 192 19.26 39.56 7.27
C THR A 192 19.72 38.79 8.52
N ASP A 193 20.39 37.66 8.24
CA ASP A 193 21.83 37.38 8.47
C ASP A 193 22.43 37.27 9.90
N VAL A 194 23.33 36.27 10.00
CA VAL A 194 24.42 36.05 10.99
C VAL A 194 24.11 35.45 12.38
N GLY A 195 24.84 34.38 12.71
CA GLY A 195 25.59 34.35 13.98
C GLY A 195 25.36 33.18 14.93
N ALA A 196 26.38 32.33 15.03
CA ALA A 196 26.58 31.35 16.09
C ALA A 196 26.57 31.98 17.50
N MET A 197 26.16 31.22 18.52
CA MET A 197 27.04 30.93 19.68
C MET A 197 26.43 29.93 20.68
N SER A 198 27.32 29.08 21.18
CA SER A 198 27.21 28.20 22.33
C SER A 198 26.79 28.91 23.61
N LEU A 199 26.21 28.15 24.56
CA LEU A 199 26.42 28.38 25.99
C LEU A 199 26.48 27.05 26.76
N ASN A 200 27.68 26.77 27.28
CA ASN A 200 27.95 25.89 28.41
C ASN A 200 27.34 26.47 29.68
N VAL A 201 26.71 25.67 30.54
CA VAL A 201 26.89 25.78 32.00
C VAL A 201 26.88 24.37 32.63
N ARG A 202 27.79 24.21 33.59
CA ARG A 202 28.27 22.99 34.24
C ARG A 202 27.61 22.82 35.62
N ALA A 203 27.34 21.56 35.93
CA ALA A 203 27.04 20.89 37.20
C ALA A 203 27.13 21.65 38.54
N THR A 204 26.14 21.39 39.40
CA THR A 204 26.29 21.16 40.85
C THR A 204 25.15 20.27 41.39
N ASP A 205 25.53 19.24 42.13
CA ASP A 205 24.74 18.42 43.07
C ASP A 205 25.53 18.53 44.41
N PRO A 206 24.97 18.49 45.67
CA PRO A 206 24.29 17.30 46.20
C PRO A 206 23.25 17.46 47.36
N ASN A 207 22.43 16.41 47.53
CA ASN A 207 21.86 15.81 48.77
C ASN A 207 20.82 16.51 49.71
N MET A 208 19.77 15.73 49.99
CA MET A 208 19.08 15.43 51.28
C MET A 208 17.65 15.97 51.49
N GLY A 209 16.70 15.06 51.79
CA GLY A 209 15.53 15.34 52.63
C GLY A 209 14.17 14.89 52.07
N ALA A 210 13.70 13.72 52.49
CA ALA A 210 12.32 13.25 52.31
C ALA A 210 11.33 14.04 53.18
N ILE A 211 10.09 14.20 52.72
CA ILE A 211 8.81 14.19 53.48
C ILE A 211 7.66 14.03 52.47
N PHE A 212 6.83 13.00 52.67
CA PHE A 212 5.55 12.76 52.00
C PHE A 212 4.46 13.72 52.52
N PRO A 213 3.36 13.90 51.76
CA PRO A 213 2.15 13.25 52.23
C PRO A 213 1.37 12.48 51.15
N ASP A 214 0.58 11.58 51.72
CA ASP A 214 -0.20 10.47 51.21
C ASP A 214 -1.55 10.92 50.62
N VAL A 215 -1.91 10.44 49.41
CA VAL A 215 -3.32 10.33 48.96
C VAL A 215 -3.48 9.07 48.10
N ARG A 216 -3.82 7.98 48.80
CA ARG A 216 -4.85 6.95 48.51
C ARG A 216 -5.16 6.56 47.05
N ASP A 217 -4.86 5.28 46.80
CA ASP A 217 -5.53 4.27 45.98
C ASP A 217 -6.92 4.61 45.43
N SER A 218 -7.05 4.47 44.11
CA SER A 218 -8.21 3.80 43.51
C SER A 218 -7.73 2.94 42.33
N SER A 219 -7.49 1.68 42.67
CA SER A 219 -7.47 0.54 41.75
C SER A 219 -8.76 0.51 40.93
N SER A 220 -8.63 0.55 39.61
CA SER A 220 -9.65 -0.01 38.72
C SER A 220 -8.94 -0.86 37.67
N ASP A 221 -9.21 -2.15 37.76
CA ASP A 221 -8.75 -3.21 36.88
C ASP A 221 -9.07 -2.88 35.41
N VAL A 222 -8.03 -2.58 34.63
CA VAL A 222 -8.14 -2.73 33.17
C VAL A 222 -7.86 -4.19 32.86
N GLN A 223 -8.92 -5.00 32.93
CA GLN A 223 -8.91 -6.32 32.33
C GLN A 223 -8.65 -6.17 30.84
N VAL A 224 -7.49 -6.64 30.42
CA VAL A 224 -7.18 -6.97 29.03
C VAL A 224 -8.10 -8.10 28.63
N THR A 225 -9.20 -7.79 27.94
CA THR A 225 -10.05 -8.80 27.33
C THR A 225 -9.34 -9.35 26.10
N SER A 226 -8.84 -10.57 26.27
CA SER A 226 -8.48 -11.53 25.22
C SER A 226 -9.52 -11.49 24.10
N LEU A 227 -9.09 -11.17 22.87
CA LEU A 227 -9.91 -11.27 21.67
C LEU A 227 -9.95 -12.73 21.17
N ASP A 228 -10.30 -13.66 22.05
CA ASP A 228 -10.58 -15.04 21.69
C ASP A 228 -11.99 -15.37 22.17
N ASN A 229 -12.81 -15.83 21.21
CA ASN A 229 -14.20 -16.26 21.35
C ASN A 229 -15.30 -15.17 21.17
N GLN A 230 -15.35 -14.55 19.99
CA GLN A 230 -16.62 -14.11 19.38
C GLN A 230 -16.97 -15.01 18.19
N THR A 231 -17.16 -16.29 18.47
CA THR A 231 -18.13 -17.11 17.74
C THR A 231 -19.44 -17.06 18.55
N SER A 232 -20.10 -15.91 18.52
CA SER A 232 -21.46 -15.75 19.05
C SER A 232 -22.23 -14.83 18.11
N SER A 233 -23.07 -15.46 17.27
CA SER A 233 -24.33 -14.91 16.74
C SER A 233 -24.28 -13.46 16.21
N LEU A 234 -24.22 -13.35 14.88
CA LEU A 234 -24.67 -12.17 14.14
C LEU A 234 -26.21 -12.09 14.19
N ASP A 235 -26.83 -11.94 15.37
CA ASP A 235 -28.28 -11.71 15.52
C ASP A 235 -28.64 -10.24 15.80
N ALA A 236 -27.71 -9.31 15.59
CA ALA A 236 -28.07 -7.92 15.32
C ALA A 236 -28.17 -7.76 13.80
N LYS A 237 -29.38 -7.95 13.25
CA LYS A 237 -29.67 -7.82 11.81
C LYS A 237 -29.17 -6.46 11.32
N ALA A 238 -27.97 -6.43 10.70
CA ALA A 238 -27.37 -5.21 10.21
C ALA A 238 -28.35 -4.54 9.24
N LYS A 239 -28.64 -3.25 9.46
CA LYS A 239 -29.56 -2.51 8.59
C LYS A 239 -28.96 -2.47 7.19
N SER A 240 -29.81 -2.67 6.18
CA SER A 240 -29.40 -2.61 4.78
C SER A 240 -28.78 -1.24 4.45
N PRO A 241 -27.81 -1.17 3.53
CA PRO A 241 -27.18 0.08 3.14
C PRO A 241 -28.22 1.03 2.54
N THR A 242 -28.28 2.26 3.05
CA THR A 242 -29.15 3.32 2.53
C THR A 242 -28.40 4.25 1.59
N THR A 243 -27.07 4.21 1.57
CA THR A 243 -26.25 5.03 0.68
C THR A 243 -24.98 4.31 0.24
N VAL A 244 -24.43 4.74 -0.88
CA VAL A 244 -23.06 4.40 -1.31
C VAL A 244 -22.27 5.65 -1.67
N ASP A 245 -20.96 5.59 -1.46
CA ASP A 245 -19.98 6.60 -1.83
C ASP A 245 -19.41 6.25 -3.21
N SER A 246 -19.73 7.07 -4.21
CA SER A 246 -19.23 6.92 -5.59
C SER A 246 -17.72 6.74 -5.68
N LEU A 247 -16.94 7.43 -4.83
CA LEU A 247 -15.48 7.31 -4.80
C LEU A 247 -15.06 5.87 -4.44
N LEU A 248 -15.66 5.30 -3.41
CA LEU A 248 -15.36 3.93 -2.99
C LEU A 248 -15.94 2.90 -3.96
N VAL A 249 -17.10 3.17 -4.55
CA VAL A 249 -17.75 2.28 -5.53
C VAL A 249 -16.85 2.05 -6.74
N VAL A 250 -16.35 3.12 -7.37
CA VAL A 250 -15.62 3.04 -8.65
C VAL A 250 -14.15 2.61 -8.51
N THR A 251 -13.60 2.62 -7.30
CA THR A 251 -12.18 2.31 -7.06
C THR A 251 -11.96 0.97 -6.40
N LEU A 252 -12.83 0.56 -5.46
CA LEU A 252 -12.52 -0.53 -4.55
C LEU A 252 -13.72 -1.43 -4.26
N ALA A 253 -14.87 -0.85 -3.89
CA ALA A 253 -15.99 -1.61 -3.34
C ALA A 253 -16.61 -2.57 -4.36
N ARG A 254 -16.68 -2.17 -5.64
CA ARG A 254 -17.15 -3.01 -6.75
C ARG A 254 -16.26 -4.23 -6.92
N ASP A 255 -14.95 -4.03 -7.11
CA ASP A 255 -14.02 -5.11 -7.45
C ASP A 255 -13.76 -6.03 -6.26
N LEU A 256 -13.76 -5.50 -5.03
CA LEU A 256 -13.81 -6.32 -3.81
C LEU A 256 -15.05 -7.20 -3.78
N GLY A 257 -16.24 -6.63 -4.00
CA GLY A 257 -17.48 -7.38 -3.99
C GLY A 257 -17.49 -8.49 -5.04
N LEU A 258 -17.19 -8.14 -6.30
CA LEU A 258 -17.21 -9.08 -7.43
C LEU A 258 -16.19 -10.21 -7.30
N THR A 259 -14.97 -9.91 -6.83
CA THR A 259 -13.93 -10.94 -6.67
C THR A 259 -14.33 -12.03 -5.68
N PHE A 260 -15.02 -11.65 -4.60
CA PHE A 260 -15.45 -12.57 -3.55
C PHE A 260 -16.80 -13.27 -3.84
N LEU A 261 -17.48 -12.92 -4.94
CA LEU A 261 -18.60 -13.72 -5.45
C LEU A 261 -18.14 -15.06 -6.03
N GLN A 262 -16.88 -15.15 -6.47
CA GLN A 262 -16.37 -16.23 -7.32
C GLN A 262 -15.70 -17.38 -6.55
N GLY A 263 -15.63 -17.35 -5.21
CA GLY A 263 -14.92 -18.37 -4.43
C GLY A 263 -15.75 -19.10 -3.37
N PRO A 264 -15.34 -20.32 -2.98
CA PRO A 264 -15.93 -21.02 -1.84
C PRO A 264 -15.67 -20.22 -0.54
N GLN A 265 -16.75 -19.85 0.16
CA GLN A 265 -16.75 -19.01 1.38
C GLN A 265 -16.03 -19.63 2.61
N THR A 266 -15.24 -20.68 2.44
CA THR A 266 -14.71 -21.51 3.53
C THR A 266 -13.18 -21.57 3.59
N GLN A 267 -12.45 -20.92 2.68
CA GLN A 267 -10.99 -20.84 2.70
C GLN A 267 -10.52 -19.42 2.43
N SER A 268 -9.44 -18.97 3.09
CA SER A 268 -8.75 -17.72 2.77
C SER A 268 -8.47 -17.71 1.27
N HIS A 269 -9.00 -16.74 0.55
CA HIS A 269 -8.88 -16.70 -0.90
C HIS A 269 -7.39 -16.68 -1.29
N PRO A 270 -6.86 -17.73 -1.95
CA PRO A 270 -5.54 -17.65 -2.54
C PRO A 270 -5.64 -16.64 -3.69
N GLY A 271 -4.92 -15.51 -3.59
CA GLY A 271 -4.76 -14.60 -4.72
C GLY A 271 -5.14 -13.13 -4.50
N LEU A 272 -5.57 -12.71 -3.30
CA LEU A 272 -5.64 -11.28 -2.99
C LEU A 272 -4.23 -10.72 -2.79
N GLY A 273 -3.90 -9.65 -3.49
CA GLY A 273 -2.62 -8.97 -3.35
C GLY A 273 -1.44 -9.76 -3.93
N ALA A 274 -1.67 -10.58 -4.97
CA ALA A 274 -0.58 -11.23 -5.68
C ALA A 274 0.44 -10.20 -6.19
N GLU A 275 1.72 -10.46 -5.95
CA GLU A 275 2.81 -9.57 -6.37
C GLU A 275 3.53 -10.08 -7.62
N GLY A 276 4.33 -9.21 -8.24
CA GLY A 276 5.05 -9.51 -9.48
C GLY A 276 6.44 -8.88 -9.64
N CYS A 277 7.06 -9.22 -10.76
CA CYS A 277 8.40 -8.78 -11.15
C CYS A 277 8.35 -8.04 -12.49
N TRP A 278 9.02 -6.89 -12.54
CA TRP A 278 9.37 -6.28 -13.81
C TRP A 278 10.50 -7.07 -14.47
N ASP A 279 10.48 -7.12 -15.79
CA ASP A 279 11.58 -7.62 -16.60
C ASP A 279 12.88 -6.83 -16.36
N GLN A 280 12.80 -5.50 -16.31
CA GLN A 280 13.92 -4.62 -16.00
C GLN A 280 13.48 -3.41 -15.17
N LEU A 281 14.13 -3.17 -14.03
CA LEU A 281 13.77 -2.03 -13.17
C LEU A 281 14.16 -0.66 -13.75
N SER A 282 15.22 -0.60 -14.56
CA SER A 282 15.68 0.65 -15.21
C SER A 282 14.88 1.01 -16.47
N ASN A 283 14.16 0.05 -17.04
CA ASN A 283 13.34 0.22 -18.25
C ASN A 283 12.18 -0.78 -18.21
N PRO A 284 11.22 -0.63 -17.27
CA PRO A 284 10.14 -1.59 -17.06
C PRO A 284 9.23 -1.65 -18.29
N ARG A 285 9.03 -2.87 -18.82
CA ARG A 285 8.16 -3.13 -19.97
C ARG A 285 7.12 -4.19 -19.70
N ASN A 286 7.50 -5.26 -19.03
CA ASN A 286 6.60 -6.38 -18.76
C ASN A 286 6.57 -6.67 -17.26
N PHE A 287 5.37 -6.71 -16.68
CA PHE A 287 5.15 -7.08 -15.29
C PHE A 287 4.53 -8.47 -15.18
N THR A 288 5.29 -9.40 -14.61
CA THR A 288 4.89 -10.81 -14.48
C THR A 288 4.62 -11.16 -13.02
N LEU A 289 3.41 -11.64 -12.75
CA LEU A 289 2.96 -12.11 -11.44
C LEU A 289 3.75 -13.34 -10.99
N LEU A 290 4.09 -13.35 -9.71
CA LEU A 290 4.79 -14.45 -9.03
C LEU A 290 3.87 -15.64 -8.79
N ASP A 291 2.58 -15.39 -8.56
CA ASP A 291 1.54 -16.41 -8.40
C ASP A 291 0.78 -16.62 -9.72
N PRO A 292 0.81 -17.83 -10.33
CA PRO A 292 0.04 -18.12 -11.53
C PRO A 292 -1.48 -18.23 -11.29
N GLY A 293 -1.93 -18.33 -10.04
CA GLY A 293 -3.35 -18.34 -9.65
C GLY A 293 -3.87 -16.99 -9.17
N ALA A 294 -3.15 -15.90 -9.48
CA ALA A 294 -3.50 -14.55 -9.04
C ALA A 294 -4.90 -14.12 -9.50
N SER A 295 -5.62 -13.42 -8.61
CA SER A 295 -6.87 -12.75 -8.96
C SER A 295 -6.61 -11.41 -9.67
N LEU A 296 -7.66 -10.77 -10.18
CA LEU A 296 -7.59 -9.39 -10.68
C LEU A 296 -7.19 -8.38 -9.60
N LEU A 297 -7.46 -8.68 -8.32
CA LEU A 297 -7.05 -7.86 -7.19
C LEU A 297 -5.58 -8.14 -6.81
N THR A 298 -4.68 -7.89 -7.73
CA THR A 298 -3.23 -7.92 -7.51
C THR A 298 -2.80 -6.83 -6.52
N THR A 299 -1.55 -6.88 -6.06
CA THR A 299 -1.01 -5.77 -5.27
C THR A 299 -0.98 -4.47 -6.07
N ALA A 300 -0.71 -4.52 -7.38
CA ALA A 300 -0.70 -3.31 -8.21
C ALA A 300 -2.10 -2.68 -8.36
N PHE A 301 -3.13 -3.51 -8.56
CA PHE A 301 -4.52 -3.04 -8.56
C PHE A 301 -4.89 -2.36 -7.24
N LEU A 302 -4.68 -3.06 -6.11
CA LEU A 302 -5.03 -2.55 -4.78
C LEU A 302 -4.26 -1.29 -4.42
N ASN A 303 -3.00 -1.18 -4.85
CA ASN A 303 -2.21 0.04 -4.72
C ASN A 303 -2.85 1.20 -5.50
N GLY A 304 -3.19 0.99 -6.78
CA GLY A 304 -3.82 2.02 -7.61
C GLY A 304 -5.18 2.46 -7.09
N ALA A 305 -6.02 1.51 -6.68
CA ALA A 305 -7.30 1.77 -6.04
C ALA A 305 -7.16 2.61 -4.78
N LEU A 306 -6.21 2.24 -3.89
CA LEU A 306 -6.01 2.95 -2.63
C LEU A 306 -5.46 4.36 -2.85
N ASP A 307 -4.51 4.52 -3.78
CA ASP A 307 -3.95 5.81 -4.14
C ASP A 307 -5.04 6.71 -4.77
N GLY A 308 -5.89 6.15 -5.64
CA GLY A 308 -7.05 6.84 -6.21
C GLY A 308 -8.07 7.28 -5.17
N VAL A 309 -8.39 6.42 -4.20
CA VAL A 309 -9.28 6.75 -3.08
C VAL A 309 -8.69 7.87 -2.21
N LEU A 310 -7.43 7.75 -1.82
CA LEU A 310 -6.77 8.74 -0.94
C LEU A 310 -6.68 10.11 -1.61
N LEU A 311 -6.22 10.16 -2.86
CA LEU A 311 -6.08 11.40 -3.60
C LEU A 311 -7.43 11.96 -4.04
N GLY A 312 -8.40 11.12 -4.37
CA GLY A 312 -9.77 11.53 -4.65
C GLY A 312 -10.43 12.16 -3.43
N ASP A 313 -10.29 11.57 -2.25
CA ASP A 313 -10.79 12.12 -0.98
C ASP A 313 -10.12 13.45 -0.62
N TYR A 314 -8.80 13.57 -0.87
CA TYR A 314 -8.07 14.84 -0.75
C TYR A 314 -8.65 15.92 -1.70
N LEU A 315 -8.79 15.60 -2.99
CA LEU A 315 -9.32 16.53 -4.00
C LEU A 315 -10.77 16.96 -3.74
N SER A 316 -11.57 16.08 -3.14
CA SER A 316 -12.96 16.39 -2.79
C SER A 316 -13.07 17.50 -1.73
N ARG A 317 -12.03 17.64 -0.88
CA ARG A 317 -11.94 18.62 0.22
C ARG A 317 -11.02 19.80 -0.08
N ALA A 318 -10.16 19.67 -1.10
CA ALA A 318 -9.19 20.70 -1.45
C ALA A 318 -9.89 22.02 -1.87
N PRO A 319 -9.43 23.18 -1.34
CA PRO A 319 -9.97 24.48 -1.72
C PRO A 319 -9.64 24.81 -3.18
N GLU A 320 -10.46 25.67 -3.79
CA GLU A 320 -10.18 26.21 -5.13
C GLU A 320 -9.24 27.43 -5.03
N PRO A 321 -8.30 27.63 -5.97
CA PRO A 321 -8.00 26.75 -7.11
C PRO A 321 -7.24 25.49 -6.67
N ARG A 322 -7.71 24.33 -7.14
CA ARG A 322 -7.06 23.04 -6.85
C ARG A 322 -5.66 22.96 -7.50
N PRO A 323 -4.71 22.23 -6.91
CA PRO A 323 -3.41 21.98 -7.54
C PRO A 323 -3.59 21.15 -8.83
N PRO A 324 -2.70 21.32 -9.83
CA PRO A 324 -2.61 20.40 -10.96
C PRO A 324 -2.42 18.95 -10.48
N LEU A 325 -3.04 18.00 -11.15
CA LEU A 325 -2.96 16.58 -10.81
C LEU A 325 -1.55 16.02 -11.01
N SER A 326 -0.84 16.49 -12.05
CA SER A 326 0.57 16.16 -12.23
C SER A 326 1.41 16.56 -11.00
N HIS A 327 1.16 17.76 -10.46
CA HIS A 327 1.83 18.23 -9.24
C HIS A 327 1.43 17.41 -8.00
N LEU A 328 0.14 17.10 -7.85
CA LEU A 328 -0.36 16.27 -6.76
C LEU A 328 0.28 14.87 -6.76
N LEU A 329 0.33 14.20 -7.92
CA LEU A 329 0.96 12.88 -8.06
C LEU A 329 2.47 12.94 -7.82
N SER A 330 3.16 13.96 -8.34
CA SER A 330 4.58 14.17 -8.10
C SER A 330 4.89 14.33 -6.61
N GLN A 331 4.05 15.05 -5.87
CA GLN A 331 4.17 15.15 -4.42
C GLN A 331 3.88 13.82 -3.72
N TYR A 332 2.79 13.15 -4.09
CA TYR A 332 2.35 11.91 -3.46
C TYR A 332 3.36 10.78 -3.59
N TYR A 333 3.93 10.58 -4.78
CA TYR A 333 4.99 9.59 -5.03
C TYR A 333 6.40 10.10 -4.68
N GLY A 334 6.51 11.33 -4.17
CA GLY A 334 7.76 11.98 -3.81
C GLY A 334 7.84 12.28 -2.32
N ALA A 335 7.87 13.58 -1.99
CA ALA A 335 8.14 14.07 -0.64
C ALA A 335 6.91 14.11 0.29
N GLY A 336 5.69 14.00 -0.27
CA GLY A 336 4.44 14.20 0.44
C GLY A 336 3.61 15.35 -0.13
N VAL A 337 2.28 15.23 -0.01
CA VAL A 337 1.31 16.21 -0.53
C VAL A 337 1.21 17.42 0.39
N ALA A 338 1.24 18.62 -0.19
CA ALA A 338 1.11 19.89 0.54
C ALA A 338 2.09 20.05 1.72
N GLY A 339 3.28 19.45 1.61
CA GLY A 339 4.33 19.50 2.64
C GLY A 339 4.13 18.51 3.80
N ASP A 340 3.12 17.65 3.75
CA ASP A 340 2.92 16.58 4.73
C ASP A 340 3.68 15.30 4.32
N PRO A 341 4.81 14.95 4.99
CA PRO A 341 5.57 13.76 4.67
C PRO A 341 4.86 12.46 5.06
N GLY A 342 3.79 12.51 5.86
CA GLY A 342 2.93 11.37 6.18
C GLY A 342 1.97 11.03 5.05
N PHE A 343 1.63 12.01 4.19
CA PHE A 343 0.73 11.82 3.05
C PHE A 343 1.50 11.60 1.74
N ARG A 344 2.28 10.50 1.73
CA ARG A 344 3.00 9.96 0.57
C ARG A 344 2.70 8.48 0.36
N SER A 345 2.99 7.99 -0.84
CA SER A 345 2.65 6.65 -1.31
C SER A 345 3.22 5.50 -0.45
N ASN A 346 4.38 5.67 0.19
CA ASN A 346 4.97 4.69 1.11
C ASN A 346 4.04 4.32 2.29
N PHE A 347 3.14 5.24 2.67
CA PHE A 347 2.22 5.06 3.80
C PHE A 347 0.77 4.82 3.36
N ARG A 348 0.53 4.50 2.07
CA ARG A 348 -0.82 4.32 1.50
C ARG A 348 -1.69 3.35 2.30
N ARG A 349 -1.14 2.21 2.77
CA ARG A 349 -1.90 1.21 3.53
C ARG A 349 -2.34 1.74 4.90
N GLN A 350 -1.48 2.51 5.56
CA GLN A 350 -1.77 3.12 6.85
C GLN A 350 -2.82 4.23 6.70
N ASN A 351 -2.63 5.12 5.71
CA ASN A 351 -3.57 6.19 5.39
C ASN A 351 -4.93 5.61 4.93
N GLY A 352 -4.92 4.53 4.16
CA GLY A 352 -6.10 3.81 3.71
C GLY A 352 -6.89 3.18 4.86
N ALA A 353 -6.20 2.56 5.81
CA ALA A 353 -6.81 2.02 7.02
C ALA A 353 -7.41 3.12 7.92
N ALA A 354 -6.85 4.33 7.89
CA ALA A 354 -7.39 5.48 8.61
C ALA A 354 -8.61 6.12 7.91
N LEU A 355 -8.74 5.94 6.59
CA LEU A 355 -9.79 6.59 5.80
C LEU A 355 -11.17 5.96 6.00
N THR A 356 -11.24 4.63 6.12
CA THR A 356 -12.52 3.91 6.30
C THR A 356 -12.39 2.81 7.34
N SER A 357 -13.40 2.68 8.20
CA SER A 357 -13.50 1.55 9.13
C SER A 357 -13.98 0.29 8.41
N ALA A 358 -13.66 -0.88 8.96
CA ALA A 358 -14.15 -2.14 8.40
C ALA A 358 -15.69 -2.20 8.33
N PRO A 359 -16.47 -1.81 9.37
CA PRO A 359 -17.93 -1.78 9.26
C PRO A 359 -18.45 -0.83 8.18
N ALA A 360 -17.82 0.34 8.00
CA ALA A 360 -18.20 1.27 6.94
C ALA A 360 -17.92 0.68 5.55
N LEU A 361 -16.76 0.05 5.36
CA LEU A 361 -16.41 -0.59 4.09
C LEU A 361 -17.33 -1.78 3.77
N ILE A 362 -17.76 -2.57 4.76
CA ILE A 362 -18.77 -3.62 4.56
C ILE A 362 -20.05 -3.02 3.98
N GLN A 363 -20.52 -1.89 4.52
CA GLN A 363 -21.72 -1.22 4.00
C GLN A 363 -21.54 -0.73 2.57
N GLN A 364 -20.35 -0.22 2.23
CA GLN A 364 -20.05 0.25 0.88
C GLN A 364 -19.98 -0.91 -0.13
N VAL A 365 -19.31 -2.01 0.20
CA VAL A 365 -19.26 -3.21 -0.65
C VAL A 365 -20.67 -3.79 -0.82
N TRP A 366 -21.42 -3.96 0.27
CA TRP A 366 -22.78 -4.48 0.20
C TRP A 366 -23.69 -3.57 -0.65
N GLY A 367 -23.70 -2.26 -0.38
CA GLY A 367 -24.50 -1.30 -1.13
C GLY A 367 -24.14 -1.27 -2.61
N THR A 368 -22.85 -1.42 -2.95
CA THR A 368 -22.36 -1.51 -4.33
C THR A 368 -22.92 -2.74 -5.04
N LEU A 369 -22.91 -3.91 -4.39
CA LEU A 369 -23.48 -5.12 -4.98
C LEU A 369 -25.00 -5.01 -5.19
N ILE A 370 -25.72 -4.36 -4.28
CA ILE A 370 -27.16 -4.06 -4.45
C ILE A 370 -27.37 -3.14 -5.65
N LEU A 371 -26.57 -2.08 -5.77
CA LEU A 371 -26.66 -1.14 -6.88
C LEU A 371 -26.38 -1.84 -8.22
N LEU A 372 -25.34 -2.67 -8.28
CA LEU A 372 -24.99 -3.44 -9.47
C LEU A 372 -26.10 -4.42 -9.85
N GLN A 373 -26.67 -5.16 -8.90
CA GLN A 373 -27.79 -6.09 -9.15
C GLN A 373 -29.03 -5.37 -9.73
N ARG A 374 -29.21 -4.08 -9.45
CA ARG A 374 -30.30 -3.27 -10.02
C ARG A 374 -30.00 -2.73 -11.40
N LEU A 375 -28.77 -2.24 -11.61
CA LEU A 375 -28.34 -1.74 -12.92
C LEU A 375 -28.20 -2.88 -13.94
N GLU A 376 -27.85 -4.08 -13.48
CA GLU A 376 -27.68 -5.29 -14.29
C GLU A 376 -28.43 -6.50 -13.69
N PRO A 377 -29.77 -6.57 -13.81
CA PRO A 377 -30.56 -7.67 -13.24
C PRO A 377 -30.20 -9.06 -13.78
N ALA A 378 -29.59 -9.12 -14.96
CA ALA A 378 -29.13 -10.35 -15.61
C ALA A 378 -27.64 -10.66 -15.35
N HIS A 379 -26.98 -9.96 -14.42
CA HIS A 379 -25.57 -10.22 -14.09
C HIS A 379 -25.40 -11.67 -13.59
N PRO A 380 -24.65 -12.54 -14.31
CA PRO A 380 -24.66 -13.98 -14.08
C PRO A 380 -24.32 -14.43 -12.66
N GLN A 381 -23.47 -13.67 -11.97
CA GLN A 381 -23.01 -13.99 -10.60
C GLN A 381 -23.88 -13.41 -9.50
N LEU A 382 -24.72 -12.42 -9.82
CA LEU A 382 -25.58 -11.74 -8.83
C LEU A 382 -27.05 -12.15 -8.95
N GLN A 383 -27.43 -12.75 -10.07
CA GLN A 383 -28.78 -13.18 -10.33
C GLN A 383 -29.25 -14.18 -9.27
N GLY A 384 -30.34 -13.86 -8.58
CA GLY A 384 -30.95 -14.74 -7.56
C GLY A 384 -30.29 -14.72 -6.19
N MET A 385 -29.25 -13.89 -5.98
CA MET A 385 -28.66 -13.72 -4.65
C MET A 385 -29.57 -12.91 -3.72
N SER A 386 -29.75 -13.39 -2.48
CA SER A 386 -30.47 -12.66 -1.44
C SER A 386 -29.62 -11.53 -0.84
N GLN A 387 -30.27 -10.58 -0.17
CA GLN A 387 -29.58 -9.48 0.52
C GLN A 387 -28.62 -9.99 1.61
N GLU A 388 -28.99 -11.07 2.30
CA GLU A 388 -28.14 -11.72 3.31
C GLU A 388 -26.88 -12.33 2.69
N GLN A 389 -27.00 -12.95 1.50
CA GLN A 389 -25.83 -13.50 0.80
C GLN A 389 -24.87 -12.39 0.35
N LEU A 390 -25.41 -11.26 -0.16
CA LEU A 390 -24.59 -10.09 -0.52
C LEU A 390 -23.88 -9.49 0.70
N ALA A 391 -24.55 -9.44 1.86
CA ALA A 391 -23.96 -8.96 3.11
C ALA A 391 -22.81 -9.87 3.59
N GLN A 392 -22.95 -11.20 3.44
CA GLN A 392 -21.91 -12.16 3.78
C GLN A 392 -20.67 -11.99 2.87
N VAL A 393 -20.88 -11.84 1.56
CA VAL A 393 -19.80 -11.56 0.61
C VAL A 393 -19.09 -10.27 0.96
N ALA A 394 -19.83 -9.19 1.24
CA ALA A 394 -19.26 -7.91 1.62
C ALA A 394 -18.43 -8.00 2.91
N THR A 395 -18.90 -8.78 3.88
CA THR A 395 -18.18 -9.04 5.14
C THR A 395 -16.88 -9.79 4.90
N LEU A 396 -16.91 -10.87 4.10
CA LEU A 396 -15.72 -11.66 3.77
C LEU A 396 -14.70 -10.84 2.97
N ALA A 397 -15.14 -10.15 1.92
CA ALA A 397 -14.29 -9.31 1.08
C ALA A 397 -13.60 -8.21 1.89
N THR A 398 -14.36 -7.54 2.76
CA THR A 398 -13.81 -6.48 3.62
C THR A 398 -12.85 -7.03 4.66
N LYS A 399 -13.15 -8.19 5.26
CA LYS A 399 -12.26 -8.83 6.22
C LYS A 399 -10.93 -9.18 5.56
N GLU A 400 -10.96 -9.87 4.43
CA GLU A 400 -9.74 -10.26 3.72
C GLU A 400 -8.95 -9.03 3.23
N TYR A 401 -9.62 -7.99 2.73
CA TYR A 401 -8.93 -6.75 2.35
C TYR A 401 -8.28 -6.04 3.55
N THR A 402 -9.02 -5.84 4.65
CA THR A 402 -8.51 -5.10 5.80
C THR A 402 -7.44 -5.88 6.54
N GLU A 403 -7.61 -7.19 6.71
CA GLU A 403 -6.61 -8.02 7.37
C GLU A 403 -5.44 -8.32 6.41
N ALA A 404 -5.69 -8.92 5.25
CA ALA A 404 -4.65 -9.46 4.37
C ALA A 404 -3.85 -8.42 3.60
N PHE A 405 -4.47 -7.29 3.25
CA PHE A 405 -3.77 -6.22 2.53
C PHE A 405 -3.38 -5.07 3.46
N LEU A 406 -4.35 -4.38 4.08
CA LEU A 406 -4.09 -3.18 4.88
C LEU A 406 -3.33 -3.50 6.18
N GLY A 407 -3.65 -4.63 6.83
CA GLY A 407 -3.04 -5.06 8.09
C GLY A 407 -1.65 -5.68 7.96
N CYS A 408 -1.17 -5.88 6.73
CA CYS A 408 0.15 -6.45 6.43
C CYS A 408 1.12 -5.40 5.87
N PRO A 409 2.42 -5.55 6.14
CA PRO A 409 3.40 -4.62 5.60
C PRO A 409 3.51 -4.79 4.09
N ALA A 410 3.85 -3.71 3.39
CA ALA A 410 4.25 -3.80 2.00
C ALA A 410 5.66 -4.41 1.92
N ILE A 411 5.76 -5.58 1.27
CA ILE A 411 7.01 -6.33 1.13
C ILE A 411 7.47 -6.22 -0.32
N HIS A 412 8.62 -5.61 -0.56
CA HIS A 412 9.29 -5.66 -1.86
C HIS A 412 9.88 -7.04 -2.09
N PRO A 413 9.41 -7.81 -3.10
CA PRO A 413 9.96 -9.12 -3.40
C PRO A 413 11.41 -9.01 -3.89
N ARG A 414 12.14 -10.13 -3.87
CA ARG A 414 13.56 -10.17 -4.27
C ARG A 414 13.88 -9.49 -5.61
N CYS A 415 13.07 -9.74 -6.64
CA CYS A 415 13.26 -9.14 -7.96
C CYS A 415 13.14 -7.62 -7.94
N ARG A 416 12.36 -7.06 -7.01
CA ARG A 416 12.09 -5.63 -6.89
C ARG A 416 13.31 -4.83 -6.51
N TRP A 417 14.17 -5.35 -5.65
CA TRP A 417 15.40 -4.68 -5.26
C TRP A 417 16.61 -5.18 -6.05
N GLY A 418 16.40 -5.95 -7.12
CA GLY A 418 17.46 -6.47 -7.98
C GLY A 418 18.36 -7.48 -7.26
N ALA A 419 17.76 -8.39 -6.48
CA ALA A 419 18.49 -9.45 -5.80
C ALA A 419 19.22 -10.36 -6.77
N ALA A 420 20.47 -10.71 -6.46
CA ALA A 420 21.14 -11.83 -7.09
C ALA A 420 20.39 -13.14 -6.77
N PRO A 421 20.49 -14.17 -7.64
CA PRO A 421 19.94 -15.48 -7.36
C PRO A 421 20.54 -16.10 -6.08
N TYR A 422 19.76 -16.94 -5.42
CA TYR A 422 20.25 -17.82 -4.36
C TYR A 422 21.31 -18.77 -4.94
N ARG A 423 22.43 -18.98 -4.23
CA ARG A 423 23.49 -19.95 -4.61
C ARG A 423 23.23 -21.29 -3.94
N GLY A 424 23.26 -22.38 -4.70
CA GLY A 424 22.99 -23.72 -4.16
C GLY A 424 21.50 -24.01 -4.03
N ARG A 425 21.13 -24.90 -3.09
CA ARG A 425 19.74 -25.36 -2.91
C ARG A 425 19.18 -24.83 -1.58
N PRO A 426 18.12 -24.01 -1.59
CA PRO A 426 17.56 -23.47 -0.36
C PRO A 426 16.93 -24.59 0.47
N LYS A 427 17.08 -24.50 1.79
CA LYS A 427 16.51 -25.47 2.73
C LYS A 427 15.15 -24.97 3.22
N PRO A 428 14.07 -25.75 3.12
CA PRO A 428 12.75 -25.32 3.56
C PRO A 428 12.66 -25.23 5.08
N LEU A 429 11.88 -24.27 5.57
CA LEU A 429 11.52 -24.14 6.98
C LEU A 429 10.40 -25.12 7.36
N ARG A 430 10.36 -25.50 8.65
CA ARG A 430 9.22 -26.21 9.25
C ARG A 430 8.33 -25.20 9.97
N LEU A 431 7.31 -24.73 9.28
CA LEU A 431 6.38 -23.71 9.76
C LEU A 431 5.25 -24.30 10.64
N PRO A 432 4.62 -23.52 11.53
CA PRO A 432 5.00 -22.16 11.92
C PRO A 432 6.27 -22.11 12.79
N LEU A 433 7.03 -21.01 12.70
CA LEU A 433 8.20 -20.79 13.57
C LEU A 433 7.79 -20.23 14.94
N GLY A 434 8.63 -20.43 15.95
CA GLY A 434 8.36 -19.98 17.32
C GLY A 434 9.12 -18.74 17.74
N PHE A 435 9.95 -18.15 16.86
CA PHE A 435 10.82 -17.05 17.24
C PHE A 435 10.92 -15.97 16.16
N LEU A 436 11.10 -14.73 16.62
CA LEU A 436 11.48 -13.58 15.82
C LEU A 436 12.81 -13.04 16.36
N TYR A 437 13.85 -13.06 15.53
CA TYR A 437 15.17 -12.57 15.90
C TYR A 437 15.39 -11.17 15.31
N VAL A 438 15.59 -10.18 16.18
CA VAL A 438 15.77 -8.80 15.75
C VAL A 438 17.26 -8.48 15.62
N HIS A 439 17.60 -7.87 14.48
CA HIS A 439 18.93 -7.44 14.11
C HIS A 439 18.95 -5.95 13.73
N HIS A 440 20.12 -5.34 13.86
CA HIS A 440 20.47 -4.18 13.04
C HIS A 440 21.46 -4.62 11.96
N THR A 441 21.65 -3.84 10.92
CA THR A 441 22.67 -4.16 9.91
C THR A 441 24.08 -3.80 10.38
N TYR A 442 24.22 -2.75 11.22
CA TYR A 442 25.48 -2.09 11.61
C TYR A 442 26.27 -1.51 10.43
N LEU A 443 26.56 -2.33 9.43
CA LEU A 443 27.02 -1.94 8.10
C LEU A 443 26.07 -2.55 7.07
N PRO A 444 25.39 -1.75 6.24
CA PRO A 444 25.45 -0.28 6.17
C PRO A 444 24.91 0.42 7.43
N ALA A 445 25.59 1.49 7.86
CA ALA A 445 25.34 2.16 9.15
C ALA A 445 24.24 3.22 9.11
N SER A 446 24.14 3.97 8.01
CA SER A 446 23.07 4.95 7.87
C SER A 446 21.74 4.29 7.54
N PRO A 447 20.62 4.77 8.09
CA PRO A 447 19.29 4.43 7.59
C PRO A 447 19.12 4.76 6.11
N CYS A 448 18.11 4.19 5.47
CA CYS A 448 17.72 4.53 4.11
C CYS A 448 16.25 4.93 4.09
N THR A 449 15.94 6.03 3.41
CA THR A 449 14.61 6.69 3.41
C THR A 449 14.02 6.83 2.00
N ALA A 450 14.69 6.24 1.00
CA ALA A 450 14.27 6.18 -0.38
C ALA A 450 14.57 4.79 -0.95
N PHE A 451 13.64 4.28 -1.76
CA PHE A 451 13.68 2.94 -2.33
C PHE A 451 15.03 2.62 -3.00
N GLU A 452 15.52 3.50 -3.88
CA GLU A 452 16.79 3.26 -4.58
C GLU A 452 17.97 3.03 -3.62
N ARG A 453 18.03 3.83 -2.54
CA ARG A 453 19.09 3.71 -1.53
C ARG A 453 18.93 2.44 -0.69
N CYS A 454 17.70 2.09 -0.33
CA CYS A 454 17.43 0.86 0.41
C CYS A 454 17.71 -0.38 -0.44
N ALA A 455 17.28 -0.40 -1.71
CA ALA A 455 17.58 -1.46 -2.67
C ALA A 455 19.11 -1.59 -2.91
N ALA A 456 19.84 -0.48 -3.03
CA ALA A 456 21.30 -0.50 -3.13
C ALA A 456 21.98 -1.10 -1.88
N LYS A 457 21.49 -0.76 -0.69
CA LYS A 457 21.96 -1.35 0.57
C LYS A 457 21.65 -2.84 0.67
N MET A 458 20.47 -3.28 0.24
CA MET A 458 20.10 -4.70 0.14
C MET A 458 21.08 -5.46 -0.76
N ARG A 459 21.33 -4.96 -1.98
CA ARG A 459 22.31 -5.56 -2.91
C ARG A 459 23.72 -5.57 -2.32
N SER A 460 24.13 -4.51 -1.62
CA SER A 460 25.42 -4.45 -0.96
C SER A 460 25.59 -5.52 0.13
N MET A 461 24.57 -5.70 0.99
CA MET A 461 24.58 -6.74 2.02
C MET A 461 24.57 -8.14 1.40
N GLN A 462 23.77 -8.36 0.36
CA GLN A 462 23.73 -9.64 -0.33
C GLN A 462 25.10 -9.99 -0.94
N ARG A 463 25.74 -9.06 -1.65
CA ARG A 463 27.09 -9.26 -2.20
C ARG A 463 28.11 -9.57 -1.10
N PHE A 464 28.10 -8.83 0.00
CA PHE A 464 28.99 -9.14 1.12
C PHE A 464 28.77 -10.56 1.68
N HIS A 465 27.51 -10.95 1.90
CA HIS A 465 27.19 -12.29 2.38
C HIS A 465 27.58 -13.38 1.38
N GLN A 466 27.34 -13.19 0.09
CA GLN A 466 27.62 -14.19 -0.93
C GLN A 466 29.10 -14.26 -1.33
N ASP A 467 29.71 -13.11 -1.61
CA ASP A 467 31.04 -13.02 -2.21
C ASP A 467 32.15 -12.96 -1.18
N THR A 468 31.88 -12.40 0.01
CA THR A 468 32.88 -12.28 1.08
C THR A 468 32.71 -13.37 2.15
N GLN A 469 31.49 -13.65 2.59
CA GLN A 469 31.23 -14.66 3.63
C GLN A 469 30.98 -16.07 3.06
N GLY A 470 30.84 -16.20 1.74
CA GLY A 470 30.57 -17.49 1.07
C GLY A 470 29.20 -18.07 1.39
N TRP A 471 28.22 -17.26 1.77
CA TRP A 471 26.87 -17.71 2.05
C TRP A 471 26.07 -17.88 0.76
N ASP A 472 25.03 -18.69 0.83
CA ASP A 472 24.15 -18.93 -0.32
C ASP A 472 23.38 -17.67 -0.76
N ASP A 473 23.09 -16.77 0.16
CA ASP A 473 22.27 -15.57 -0.04
C ASP A 473 22.41 -14.61 1.16
N ILE A 474 21.76 -13.43 1.10
CA ILE A 474 21.61 -12.52 2.23
C ILE A 474 21.18 -13.28 3.50
N GLY A 475 21.78 -12.96 4.66
CA GLY A 475 21.57 -13.77 5.87
C GLY A 475 20.17 -13.69 6.47
N TYR A 476 19.50 -12.56 6.33
CA TYR A 476 18.21 -12.27 6.98
C TYR A 476 17.02 -12.85 6.21
N SER A 477 15.94 -13.16 6.93
CA SER A 477 14.65 -13.48 6.32
C SER A 477 14.05 -12.23 5.70
N PHE A 478 14.03 -11.12 6.46
CA PHE A 478 13.53 -9.81 6.03
C PHE A 478 14.44 -8.70 6.50
N VAL A 479 14.40 -7.58 5.78
CA VAL A 479 15.12 -6.35 6.13
C VAL A 479 14.15 -5.18 6.05
N VAL A 480 14.13 -4.30 7.05
CA VAL A 480 13.23 -3.14 7.13
C VAL A 480 14.02 -1.86 6.88
N GLY A 481 13.57 -1.07 5.90
CA GLY A 481 14.09 0.27 5.62
C GLY A 481 13.38 1.34 6.45
N SER A 482 13.95 2.54 6.50
CA SER A 482 13.27 3.72 7.06
C SER A 482 12.43 4.46 6.01
N ASP A 483 12.31 3.88 4.82
CA ASP A 483 11.41 4.29 3.74
C ASP A 483 10.00 3.70 3.91
N GLY A 484 9.71 2.97 5.00
CA GLY A 484 8.39 2.42 5.28
C GLY A 484 8.10 1.06 4.63
N TYR A 485 9.09 0.45 3.96
CA TYR A 485 8.95 -0.85 3.32
C TYR A 485 9.74 -1.96 4.03
N VAL A 486 9.24 -3.18 3.85
CA VAL A 486 9.97 -4.42 4.16
C VAL A 486 10.56 -4.96 2.86
N TYR A 487 11.79 -5.43 2.91
CA TYR A 487 12.49 -6.05 1.80
C TYR A 487 12.65 -7.54 2.06
N GLU A 488 12.20 -8.34 1.10
CA GLU A 488 12.35 -9.79 1.16
C GLU A 488 13.83 -10.17 1.03
N GLY A 489 14.39 -10.79 2.08
CA GLY A 489 15.68 -11.46 2.03
C GLY A 489 15.51 -12.89 1.57
N ARG A 490 15.72 -13.86 2.47
CA ARG A 490 15.38 -15.27 2.21
C ARG A 490 13.89 -15.56 2.29
N GLY A 491 13.10 -14.63 2.81
CA GLY A 491 11.64 -14.72 2.84
C GLY A 491 11.09 -15.72 3.87
N TRP A 492 9.82 -16.07 3.69
CA TRP A 492 9.03 -16.84 4.66
C TRP A 492 9.31 -18.35 4.69
N HIS A 493 9.82 -18.92 3.60
CA HIS A 493 9.80 -20.36 3.39
C HIS A 493 11.19 -21.02 3.50
N TRP A 494 12.26 -20.23 3.59
CA TRP A 494 13.63 -20.71 3.49
C TRP A 494 14.48 -20.38 4.72
N VAL A 495 15.34 -21.32 5.12
CA VAL A 495 16.23 -21.18 6.28
C VAL A 495 17.22 -20.02 6.08
N GLY A 496 17.31 -19.16 7.10
CA GLY A 496 18.23 -18.02 7.21
C GLY A 496 19.72 -18.38 7.37
N ALA A 497 20.56 -17.34 7.45
CA ALA A 497 21.94 -17.41 7.94
C ALA A 497 22.26 -16.29 8.95
N HIS A 498 21.24 -15.73 9.59
CA HIS A 498 21.32 -14.55 10.46
C HIS A 498 21.74 -14.85 11.91
N THR A 499 21.42 -16.03 12.44
CA THR A 499 21.64 -16.40 13.85
C THR A 499 22.18 -17.83 13.94
N LEU A 500 23.50 -17.95 14.14
CA LEU A 500 24.20 -19.25 14.19
C LEU A 500 23.55 -20.20 15.19
N GLY A 501 23.17 -21.40 14.74
CA GLY A 501 22.50 -22.44 15.55
C GLY A 501 20.99 -22.27 15.71
N HIS A 502 20.40 -21.18 15.22
CA HIS A 502 18.99 -20.85 15.41
C HIS A 502 18.22 -20.53 14.10
N ASN A 503 18.91 -20.47 12.96
CA ASN A 503 18.34 -20.09 11.64
C ASN A 503 17.07 -20.83 11.20
N SER A 504 16.85 -22.07 11.65
CA SER A 504 15.69 -22.89 11.26
C SER A 504 14.52 -22.80 12.26
N ARG A 505 14.64 -21.98 13.31
CA ARG A 505 13.68 -21.91 14.41
C ARG A 505 12.94 -20.57 14.47
N GLY A 506 13.48 -19.53 13.84
CA GLY A 506 12.88 -18.20 13.84
C GLY A 506 13.26 -17.37 12.62
N PHE A 507 12.46 -16.36 12.33
CA PHE A 507 12.74 -15.40 11.28
C PHE A 507 13.72 -14.33 11.76
N GLY A 508 14.79 -14.11 11.01
CA GLY A 508 15.71 -13.00 11.27
C GLY A 508 15.26 -11.74 10.55
N VAL A 509 14.91 -10.70 11.31
CA VAL A 509 14.47 -9.40 10.80
C VAL A 509 15.51 -8.35 11.15
N ALA A 510 16.16 -7.78 10.15
CA ALA A 510 17.13 -6.70 10.34
C ALA A 510 16.51 -5.34 10.04
N ILE A 511 16.90 -4.32 10.80
CA ILE A 511 16.62 -2.91 10.46
C ILE A 511 17.90 -2.28 9.91
N VAL A 512 17.80 -1.61 8.75
CA VAL A 512 18.94 -0.97 8.10
C VAL A 512 19.44 0.21 8.93
N GLY A 513 20.58 0.03 9.60
CA GLY A 513 21.26 1.09 10.35
C GLY A 513 22.15 0.57 11.48
N ASN A 514 22.75 1.51 12.21
CA ASN A 514 23.48 1.26 13.45
C ASN A 514 22.73 1.84 14.65
N TYR A 515 22.02 0.96 15.36
CA TYR A 515 21.20 1.34 16.53
C TYR A 515 21.87 1.08 17.87
N THR A 516 23.19 1.32 17.93
CA THR A 516 23.94 1.25 19.20
C THR A 516 23.56 2.40 20.12
N ALA A 517 23.52 3.63 19.58
CA ALA A 517 23.24 4.84 20.35
C ALA A 517 21.89 5.50 20.01
N GLU A 518 21.32 5.20 18.84
CA GLU A 518 20.11 5.82 18.32
C GLU A 518 19.04 4.77 18.05
N LEU A 519 17.78 5.18 18.01
CA LEU A 519 16.65 4.32 17.66
C LEU A 519 16.33 4.40 16.16
N PRO A 520 15.79 3.32 15.56
CA PRO A 520 15.19 3.38 14.23
C PRO A 520 14.00 4.34 14.15
N ALA A 521 13.61 4.69 12.93
CA ALA A 521 12.37 5.42 12.67
C ALA A 521 11.15 4.66 13.21
N ASP A 522 10.16 5.39 13.74
CA ASP A 522 8.97 4.80 14.37
C ASP A 522 8.20 3.86 13.44
N ALA A 523 8.12 4.17 12.14
CA ALA A 523 7.49 3.30 11.15
C ALA A 523 8.20 1.94 11.04
N ALA A 524 9.54 1.92 11.11
CA ALA A 524 10.32 0.68 11.09
C ALA A 524 10.14 -0.11 12.39
N LEU A 525 10.13 0.57 13.54
CA LEU A 525 9.86 -0.04 14.84
C LEU A 525 8.47 -0.67 14.89
N SER A 526 7.43 0.07 14.48
CA SER A 526 6.06 -0.44 14.38
C SER A 526 5.98 -1.64 13.44
N THR A 527 6.66 -1.59 12.29
CA THR A 527 6.66 -2.71 11.35
C THR A 527 7.23 -3.99 11.96
N VAL A 528 8.36 -3.92 12.67
CA VAL A 528 8.99 -5.09 13.29
C VAL A 528 8.25 -5.57 14.54
N ARG A 529 7.76 -4.64 15.38
CA ARG A 529 7.04 -4.96 16.63
C ARG A 529 5.68 -5.58 16.37
N ASP A 530 4.95 -5.02 15.42
CA ASP A 530 3.50 -5.13 15.35
C ASP A 530 3.02 -5.70 14.02
N VAL A 531 3.37 -5.03 12.90
CA VAL A 531 2.70 -5.27 11.61
C VAL A 531 3.17 -6.58 10.98
N LEU A 532 4.48 -6.78 10.85
CA LEU A 532 5.06 -7.98 10.26
C LEU A 532 4.71 -9.27 11.06
N PRO A 533 4.89 -9.33 12.39
CA PRO A 533 4.55 -10.54 13.14
C PRO A 533 3.05 -10.84 13.15
N ARG A 534 2.16 -9.85 13.27
CA ARG A 534 0.71 -10.09 13.17
C ARG A 534 0.32 -10.71 11.83
N CYS A 535 0.87 -10.16 10.73
CA CYS A 535 0.67 -10.71 9.39
C CYS A 535 1.15 -12.17 9.30
N ALA A 536 2.34 -12.46 9.85
CA ALA A 536 2.91 -13.81 9.87
C ALA A 536 2.12 -14.80 10.72
N VAL A 537 1.57 -14.37 11.86
CA VAL A 537 0.72 -15.20 12.73
C VAL A 537 -0.57 -15.57 12.00
N ARG A 538 -1.26 -14.59 11.40
CA ARG A 538 -2.49 -14.87 10.65
C ARG A 538 -2.24 -15.80 9.47
N ALA A 539 -1.10 -15.65 8.78
CA ALA A 539 -0.71 -16.51 7.68
C ALA A 539 -0.24 -17.92 8.11
N GLY A 540 -0.22 -18.24 9.41
CA GLY A 540 0.26 -19.53 9.91
C GLY A 540 1.76 -19.75 9.75
N LEU A 541 2.54 -18.67 9.56
CA LEU A 541 3.99 -18.69 9.38
C LEU A 541 4.73 -18.55 10.71
N LEU A 542 4.12 -17.85 11.66
CA LEU A 542 4.62 -17.61 13.01
C LEU A 542 3.60 -18.09 14.03
N ARG A 543 4.04 -18.72 15.12
CA ARG A 543 3.13 -19.18 16.18
C ARG A 543 2.54 -17.97 16.92
N PRO A 544 1.29 -18.01 17.41
CA PRO A 544 0.74 -16.93 18.23
C PRO A 544 1.54 -16.68 19.52
N ASP A 545 2.16 -17.72 20.10
CA ASP A 545 2.97 -17.66 21.32
C ASP A 545 4.48 -17.47 21.04
N TYR A 546 4.84 -16.91 19.88
CA TYR A 546 6.24 -16.70 19.51
C TYR A 546 7.00 -15.83 20.53
N ALA A 547 8.32 -15.98 20.57
CA ALA A 547 9.20 -15.14 21.36
C ALA A 547 10.04 -14.19 20.49
N VAL A 548 10.12 -12.93 20.90
CA VAL A 548 11.01 -11.90 20.35
C VAL A 548 12.33 -11.93 21.12
N LEU A 549 13.42 -12.01 20.37
CA LEU A 549 14.77 -12.03 20.93
C LEU A 549 15.69 -11.11 20.10
N GLY A 550 16.51 -10.31 20.77
CA GLY A 550 17.64 -9.64 20.13
C GLY A 550 18.76 -10.63 19.81
N HIS A 551 19.47 -10.43 18.71
CA HIS A 551 20.55 -11.34 18.27
C HIS A 551 21.56 -11.69 19.38
N ARG A 552 21.94 -10.72 20.22
CA ARG A 552 22.83 -10.88 21.38
C ARG A 552 22.37 -11.89 22.43
N GLN A 553 21.08 -12.24 22.50
CA GLN A 553 20.58 -13.27 23.42
C GLN A 553 21.01 -14.68 23.00
N LEU A 554 21.36 -14.89 21.73
CA LEU A 554 21.62 -16.21 21.17
C LEU A 554 23.08 -16.45 20.80
N VAL A 555 23.79 -15.41 20.38
CA VAL A 555 25.22 -15.49 20.02
C VAL A 555 26.01 -14.32 20.59
N ARG A 556 27.34 -14.43 20.63
CA ARG A 556 28.23 -13.36 21.13
C ARG A 556 28.35 -12.26 20.07
N THR A 557 27.53 -11.22 20.20
CA THR A 557 27.46 -10.07 19.29
C THR A 557 26.89 -8.87 20.03
N GLU A 558 27.18 -7.67 19.54
CA GLU A 558 26.53 -6.43 19.98
C GLU A 558 25.20 -6.17 19.24
N CYS A 559 24.88 -6.93 18.19
CA CYS A 559 23.60 -6.82 17.49
C CYS A 559 22.42 -7.11 18.44
N PRO A 560 21.31 -6.34 18.43
CA PRO A 560 20.91 -5.31 17.46
C PRO A 560 21.32 -3.86 17.82
N GLY A 561 22.36 -3.67 18.64
CA GLY A 561 22.75 -2.38 19.20
C GLY A 561 22.05 -2.09 20.55
N ASP A 562 22.70 -1.32 21.41
CA ASP A 562 22.26 -1.12 22.80
C ASP A 562 20.94 -0.38 22.90
N ALA A 563 20.79 0.75 22.19
CA ALA A 563 19.55 1.52 22.17
C ALA A 563 18.36 0.68 21.69
N LEU A 564 18.50 -0.01 20.56
CA LEU A 564 17.44 -0.88 20.05
C LEU A 564 17.17 -2.06 20.99
N PHE A 565 18.19 -2.72 21.54
CA PHE A 565 17.98 -3.84 22.45
C PHE A 565 17.26 -3.44 23.75
N HIS A 566 17.58 -2.27 24.31
CA HIS A 566 16.86 -1.74 25.47
C HIS A 566 15.38 -1.54 25.15
N LEU A 567 15.06 -0.98 23.99
CA LEU A 567 13.67 -0.83 23.55
C LEU A 567 12.99 -2.19 23.32
N LEU A 568 13.68 -3.17 22.71
CA LEU A 568 13.11 -4.51 22.52
C LEU A 568 12.69 -5.17 23.83
N SER A 569 13.39 -4.89 24.94
CA SER A 569 13.05 -5.47 26.24
C SER A 569 11.70 -5.03 26.79
N THR A 570 11.10 -3.98 26.23
CA THR A 570 9.77 -3.49 26.61
C THR A 570 8.66 -3.98 25.69
N TRP A 571 9.00 -4.71 24.62
CA TRP A 571 8.02 -5.16 23.64
C TRP A 571 7.21 -6.36 24.14
N PRO A 572 5.96 -6.50 23.68
CA PRO A 572 5.24 -7.77 23.75
C PRO A 572 6.08 -8.91 23.18
N HIS A 573 5.89 -10.12 23.70
CA HIS A 573 6.62 -11.33 23.30
C HIS A 573 8.13 -11.33 23.56
N PHE A 574 8.73 -10.28 24.13
CA PHE A 574 10.16 -10.31 24.48
C PHE A 574 10.44 -11.37 25.56
N ASP A 575 11.33 -12.32 25.26
CA ASP A 575 11.71 -13.35 26.22
C ASP A 575 12.88 -12.91 27.09
N ALA A 576 12.55 -12.41 28.28
CA ALA A 576 13.50 -11.96 29.30
C ALA A 576 14.25 -13.09 30.02
N ASN A 577 13.84 -14.36 29.84
CA ASN A 577 14.49 -15.51 30.46
C ASN A 577 15.80 -15.86 29.75
N VAL A 578 15.92 -15.55 28.45
CA VAL A 578 17.15 -15.72 27.69
C VAL A 578 18.07 -14.51 27.91
N LYS A 579 19.15 -14.69 28.67
CA LYS A 579 20.09 -13.59 28.96
C LYS A 579 21.07 -13.33 27.80
N PRO A 580 21.46 -12.06 27.55
CA PRO A 580 22.48 -11.73 26.55
C PRO A 580 23.79 -12.49 26.76
N ARG A 581 24.34 -13.03 25.67
CA ARG A 581 25.68 -13.62 25.67
C ARG A 581 26.70 -12.50 25.59
N ILE A 582 27.37 -12.24 26.71
CA ILE A 582 28.39 -11.19 26.81
C ILE A 582 29.49 -11.43 25.76
N ALA A 583 29.61 -10.51 24.81
CA ALA A 583 30.81 -10.41 23.99
C ALA A 583 31.97 -10.02 24.91
N ARG A 584 33.08 -10.77 24.90
CA ARG A 584 34.27 -10.34 25.65
C ARG A 584 34.64 -8.94 25.14
N ARG A 585 34.57 -7.92 25.99
CA ARG A 585 35.32 -6.67 25.76
C ARG A 585 36.71 -7.10 25.34
N ALA A 586 37.21 -6.56 24.23
CA ALA A 586 38.63 -6.64 23.94
C ALA A 586 39.36 -6.05 25.16
N SER A 587 39.80 -6.93 26.07
CA SER A 587 40.69 -6.58 27.15
C SER A 587 41.85 -5.85 26.51
N ARG A 588 42.16 -4.65 27.04
CA ARG A 588 43.32 -3.82 26.68
C ARG A 588 44.46 -4.67 26.13
N ILE A 589 44.53 -4.79 24.81
CA ILE A 589 45.75 -5.24 24.18
C ILE A 589 46.72 -4.08 24.38
N SER A 590 47.77 -4.38 25.13
CA SER A 590 48.94 -3.56 25.39
C SER A 590 49.25 -2.61 24.25
N LYS A 591 49.61 -1.36 24.59
CA LYS A 591 50.25 -0.39 23.71
C LYS A 591 51.48 -1.03 23.05
N LYS A 592 51.31 -1.69 21.91
CA LYS A 592 52.38 -1.91 20.94
C LYS A 592 52.02 -1.09 19.72
N LYS A 593 52.78 0.00 19.54
CA LYS A 593 52.86 0.80 18.31
C LYS A 593 52.86 -0.13 17.10
N LEU A 594 51.87 0.00 16.21
CA LEU A 594 52.06 -0.42 14.83
C LEU A 594 53.11 0.51 14.19
N PRO A 595 54.04 0.00 13.36
CA PRO A 595 54.89 0.85 12.56
C PRO A 595 54.04 1.60 11.52
N PRO A 596 54.47 2.81 11.10
CA PRO A 596 53.69 3.63 10.18
C PRO A 596 53.55 2.92 8.83
N VAL A 597 52.31 2.80 8.36
CA VAL A 597 51.98 2.40 6.98
C VAL A 597 52.30 3.59 6.08
N THR A 598 53.30 3.44 5.23
CA THR A 598 53.61 4.38 4.15
C THR A 598 52.60 4.15 3.03
N LEU A 599 51.71 5.11 2.79
CA LEU A 599 50.90 5.14 1.57
C LEU A 599 51.77 5.73 0.45
N PRO A 600 51.81 5.11 -0.76
CA PRO A 600 52.49 5.71 -1.89
C PRO A 600 51.70 6.92 -2.38
N ALA A 601 52.38 8.07 -2.46
CA ALA A 601 51.85 9.27 -3.07
C ALA A 601 51.71 9.04 -4.59
N THR A 602 50.49 8.94 -5.09
CA THR A 602 50.19 9.22 -6.50
C THR A 602 50.16 10.73 -6.66
N GLY A 603 51.23 11.28 -7.25
CA GLY A 603 51.25 12.63 -7.76
C GLY A 603 50.35 12.75 -8.98
N LEU A 604 49.37 13.66 -8.90
CA LEU A 604 48.73 14.29 -10.04
C LEU A 604 49.39 15.68 -10.19
N GLN A 605 50.21 15.81 -11.23
CA GLN A 605 50.25 16.99 -12.07
C GLN A 605 49.60 16.59 -13.39
#